data_AF-A0A1Q5RJK5-F1
#
_entry.id   AF-A0A1Q5RJK5-F1
#
_cell.length_a   1.000
_cell.length_b   1.000
_cell.length_c   1.000
_cell.angle_alpha   90.00
_cell.angle_beta   90.00
_cell.angle_gamma   90.00
#
_symmetry.space_group_name_H-M   'P 1'
#
loop_
_entity.id
_entity.type
_entity.pdbx_description
1 polymer ?
#
loop_
_entity_poly.entity_id
_entity_poly.type
_entity_poly.pdbx_seq_one_letter_code
_entity_poly.pdbx_strand_id
1 'polypeptide(L)'
;MIGLVLVTHGRLADEFKAALEHVMGPQKQIEAITIGAEDDSDLCRSDIIEAVNRVDSGDGVAILTDMFGGTPSNLAISCMSRPKVEVLAGINLPMLVKLAKVREERSLPDAIAMAQEAGRKYVTIASRVLAGK
;
A
#
# COMPACT_ATOMS: atom_id res chain seq x y z
N MET A 1 2.22 -10.92 11.13
CA MET A 1 2.32 -10.61 9.68
C MET A 1 2.21 -9.10 9.52
N ILE A 2 2.96 -8.49 8.59
CA ILE A 2 2.85 -7.05 8.32
C ILE A 2 1.44 -6.69 7.82
N GLY A 3 0.80 -5.72 8.48
CA GLY A 3 -0.50 -5.19 8.09
C GLY A 3 -0.40 -4.25 6.89
N LEU A 4 -1.42 -4.20 6.04
CA LEU A 4 -1.47 -3.33 4.86
C LEU A 4 -2.65 -2.35 4.99
N VAL A 5 -2.40 -1.06 4.75
CA VAL A 5 -3.47 -0.05 4.65
C VAL A 5 -3.30 0.68 3.33
N LEU A 6 -4.25 0.52 2.41
CA LEU A 6 -4.26 1.23 1.14
C LEU A 6 -4.99 2.55 1.33
N VAL A 7 -4.36 3.67 0.97
CA VAL A 7 -4.93 5.02 1.11
C VAL A 7 -4.75 5.75 -0.21
N THR A 8 -5.83 5.99 -0.95
CA THR A 8 -5.77 6.54 -2.31
C THR A 8 -6.90 7.52 -2.57
N HIS A 9 -6.82 8.27 -3.68
CA HIS A 9 -7.96 9.05 -4.16
C HIS A 9 -9.08 8.16 -4.67
N GLY A 10 -10.32 8.53 -4.34
CA GLY A 10 -11.52 7.81 -4.77
C GLY A 10 -11.43 6.30 -4.49
N ARG A 11 -12.03 5.48 -5.36
CA ARG A 11 -12.16 4.03 -5.14
C ARG A 11 -10.91 3.21 -5.47
N LEU A 12 -9.76 3.85 -5.74
CA LEU A 12 -8.58 3.14 -6.22
C LEU A 12 -8.03 2.12 -5.21
N ALA A 13 -8.13 2.38 -3.91
CA ALA A 13 -7.72 1.47 -2.84
C ALA A 13 -8.57 0.18 -2.84
N ASP A 14 -9.89 0.32 -3.00
CA ASP A 14 -10.81 -0.82 -3.11
C ASP A 14 -10.49 -1.67 -4.34
N GLU A 15 -10.29 -1.02 -5.48
CA GLU A 15 -10.00 -1.72 -6.74
C GLU A 15 -8.62 -2.37 -6.73
N PHE A 16 -7.63 -1.77 -6.07
CA PHE A 16 -6.33 -2.42 -5.84
C PHE A 16 -6.45 -3.65 -4.94
N LYS A 17 -7.23 -3.56 -3.85
CA LYS A 17 -7.50 -4.70 -2.98
C LYS A 17 -8.22 -5.82 -3.75
N ALA A 18 -9.26 -5.48 -4.51
CA ALA A 18 -9.99 -6.44 -5.34
C ALA A 18 -9.09 -7.12 -6.38
N ALA A 19 -8.25 -6.35 -7.08
CA ALA A 19 -7.29 -6.88 -8.05
C ALA A 19 -6.23 -7.79 -7.39
N LEU A 20 -5.74 -7.42 -6.20
CA LEU A 20 -4.83 -8.26 -5.43
C LEU A 20 -5.49 -9.58 -5.03
N GLU A 21 -6.71 -9.54 -4.51
CA GLU A 21 -7.44 -10.74 -4.08
C GLU A 21 -7.85 -11.63 -5.26
N HIS A 22 -8.11 -11.05 -6.42
CA HIS A 22 -8.33 -11.80 -7.66
C HIS A 22 -7.09 -12.64 -8.03
N VAL A 23 -5.88 -12.10 -7.83
CA VAL A 23 -4.62 -12.78 -8.18
C VAL A 23 -4.13 -13.73 -7.09
N MET A 24 -4.27 -13.34 -5.82
CA MET A 24 -3.66 -14.03 -4.68
C MET A 24 -4.66 -14.80 -3.81
N GLY A 25 -5.95 -14.73 -4.14
CA GLY A 25 -7.03 -15.16 -3.26
C GLY A 25 -7.27 -14.17 -2.10
N PRO A 26 -8.30 -14.42 -1.26
CA PRO A 26 -8.68 -13.53 -0.17
C PRO A 26 -7.49 -13.18 0.74
N GLN A 27 -7.35 -11.90 1.10
CA GLN A 27 -6.23 -11.41 1.89
C GLN A 27 -6.69 -10.93 3.27
N LYS A 28 -5.95 -11.33 4.30
CA LYS A 28 -6.16 -10.86 5.70
C LYS A 28 -5.30 -9.63 5.99
N GLN A 29 -5.63 -8.91 7.06
CA GLN A 29 -4.89 -7.72 7.54
C GLN A 29 -4.62 -6.71 6.43
N ILE A 30 -5.66 -6.39 5.66
CA ILE A 30 -5.64 -5.41 4.58
C ILE A 30 -6.90 -4.55 4.61
N GLU A 31 -6.70 -3.26 4.84
CA GLU A 31 -7.76 -2.24 4.85
C GLU A 31 -7.60 -1.31 3.65
N ALA A 32 -8.71 -0.80 3.13
CA ALA A 32 -8.73 0.18 2.05
C ALA A 32 -9.46 1.43 2.55
N ILE A 33 -8.81 2.58 2.41
CA ILE A 33 -9.33 3.90 2.75
C ILE A 33 -9.34 4.75 1.48
N THR A 34 -10.48 5.32 1.18
CA THR A 34 -10.71 6.17 0.01
C THR A 34 -10.79 7.62 0.45
N ILE A 35 -10.02 8.50 -0.18
CA ILE A 35 -10.03 9.94 0.09
C ILE A 35 -10.74 10.67 -1.05
N GLY A 36 -11.85 11.33 -0.73
CA GLY A 36 -12.61 12.22 -1.58
C GLY A 36 -12.06 13.65 -1.58
N ALA A 37 -12.52 14.47 -2.53
CA ALA A 37 -12.07 15.85 -2.68
C ALA A 37 -12.62 16.80 -1.58
N GLU A 38 -13.80 16.49 -1.05
CA GLU A 38 -14.52 17.28 -0.04
C GLU A 38 -14.45 16.66 1.35
N ASP A 39 -13.64 15.60 1.52
CA ASP A 39 -13.55 14.89 2.78
C ASP A 39 -12.81 15.70 3.83
N ASP A 40 -13.29 15.63 5.08
CA ASP A 40 -12.61 16.24 6.21
C ASP A 40 -11.30 15.51 6.49
N SER A 41 -10.20 16.27 6.54
CA SER A 41 -8.85 15.73 6.69
C SER A 41 -8.59 15.10 8.06
N ASP A 42 -9.24 15.59 9.13
CA ASP A 42 -9.08 15.04 10.48
C ASP A 42 -9.85 13.73 10.61
N LEU A 43 -11.04 13.64 10.02
CA LEU A 43 -11.79 12.38 9.94
C LEU A 43 -11.03 11.33 9.13
N CYS A 44 -10.53 11.69 7.95
CA CYS A 44 -9.72 10.77 7.13
C CYS A 44 -8.49 10.27 7.89
N ARG A 45 -7.81 11.16 8.64
CA ARG A 45 -6.67 10.80 9.46
C ARG A 45 -7.06 9.81 10.56
N SER A 46 -8.19 10.04 11.22
CA SER A 46 -8.73 9.12 12.22
C SER A 46 -8.99 7.74 11.61
N ASP A 47 -9.63 7.68 10.45
CA ASP A 47 -9.92 6.42 9.75
C ASP A 47 -8.65 5.65 9.38
N ILE A 48 -7.60 6.35 8.92
CA ILE A 48 -6.29 5.74 8.65
C ILE A 48 -5.69 5.17 9.94
N ILE A 49 -5.72 5.92 11.04
CA ILE A 49 -5.19 5.50 12.35
C ILE A 49 -5.92 4.25 12.86
N GLU A 50 -7.23 4.21 12.72
CA GLU A 50 -8.03 3.05 13.12
C GLU A 50 -7.77 1.85 12.22
N ALA A 51 -7.66 2.05 10.90
CA ALA A 51 -7.29 0.98 9.97
C ALA A 51 -5.92 0.39 10.31
N VAL A 52 -4.93 1.24 10.60
CA VAL A 52 -3.60 0.81 11.09
C VAL A 52 -3.75 -0.05 12.34
N ASN A 53 -4.56 0.37 13.32
CA ASN A 53 -4.81 -0.41 14.54
C ASN A 53 -5.46 -1.77 14.26
N ARG A 54 -6.40 -1.84 13.30
CA ARG A 54 -7.09 -3.09 12.93
C ARG A 54 -6.16 -4.09 12.26
N VAL A 55 -5.18 -3.62 11.47
CA VAL A 55 -4.26 -4.50 10.74
C VAL A 55 -2.94 -4.75 11.47
N ASP A 56 -2.61 -4.03 12.54
CA ASP A 56 -1.38 -4.23 13.29
C ASP A 56 -1.46 -5.49 14.16
N SER A 57 -0.59 -6.47 13.88
CA SER A 57 -0.39 -7.66 14.73
C SER A 57 0.99 -7.74 15.37
N GLY A 58 1.74 -6.63 15.39
CA GLY A 58 3.03 -6.49 16.07
C GLY A 58 4.26 -6.49 15.15
N ASP A 59 4.10 -6.90 13.89
CA ASP A 59 5.16 -6.95 12.87
C ASP A 59 5.27 -5.66 12.03
N GLY A 60 4.44 -4.66 12.35
CA GLY A 60 4.42 -3.36 11.69
C GLY A 60 3.36 -3.26 10.59
N VAL A 61 3.20 -2.04 10.06
CA VAL A 61 2.17 -1.70 9.08
C VAL A 61 2.77 -0.91 7.92
N ALA A 62 2.45 -1.36 6.70
CA ALA A 62 2.74 -0.64 5.47
C ALA A 62 1.50 0.16 5.05
N ILE A 63 1.61 1.49 5.02
CA ILE A 63 0.62 2.36 4.41
C ILE A 63 1.00 2.57 2.95
N LEU A 64 0.07 2.32 2.04
CA LEU A 64 0.30 2.19 0.62
C LEU A 64 -0.52 3.24 -0.11
N THR A 65 0.13 4.19 -0.80
CA THR A 65 -0.57 5.31 -1.45
C THR A 65 -0.34 5.35 -2.95
N ASP A 66 -1.30 5.96 -3.66
CA ASP A 66 -1.31 6.07 -5.12
C ASP A 66 -0.23 7.01 -5.67
N MET A 67 0.01 8.13 -5.01
CA MET A 67 0.94 9.16 -5.49
C MET A 67 1.58 9.91 -4.32
N PHE A 68 2.88 10.14 -4.40
CA PHE A 68 3.61 10.94 -3.43
C PHE A 68 3.24 12.42 -3.55
N GLY A 69 3.03 13.10 -2.42
CA GLY A 69 2.68 14.53 -2.36
C GLY A 69 1.19 14.84 -2.58
N GLY A 70 0.35 13.84 -2.84
CA GLY A 70 -1.11 13.99 -2.82
C GLY A 70 -1.70 13.96 -1.40
N THR A 71 -2.97 14.34 -1.26
CA THR A 71 -3.68 14.32 0.04
C THR A 71 -3.60 12.97 0.76
N PRO A 72 -3.84 11.82 0.10
CA PRO A 72 -3.68 10.49 0.73
C PRO A 72 -2.27 10.28 1.31
N SER A 73 -1.23 10.65 0.55
CA SER A 73 0.17 10.50 0.96
C SER A 73 0.52 11.42 2.13
N ASN A 74 0.06 12.67 2.12
CA ASN A 74 0.33 13.62 3.21
C ASN A 74 -0.36 13.19 4.52
N LEU A 75 -1.60 12.73 4.43
CA LEU A 75 -2.33 12.17 5.58
C LEU A 75 -1.63 10.92 6.12
N ALA A 76 -1.21 9.99 5.25
CA ALA A 76 -0.46 8.81 5.63
C ALA A 76 0.88 9.16 6.31
N ILE A 77 1.65 10.10 5.76
CA ILE A 77 2.93 10.56 6.34
C ILE A 77 2.71 11.17 7.73
N SER A 78 1.61 11.91 7.93
CA SER A 78 1.27 12.45 9.25
C SER A 78 1.00 11.37 10.31
N CYS A 79 0.77 10.11 9.89
CA CYS A 79 0.57 8.96 10.76
C CYS A 79 1.86 8.16 11.02
N MET A 80 2.99 8.51 10.38
CA MET A 80 4.29 7.82 10.52
C MET A 80 4.99 8.04 11.87
N SER A 81 4.49 8.95 12.72
CA SER A 81 5.06 9.16 14.07
C SER A 81 4.92 7.92 14.97
N ARG A 82 4.16 6.91 14.53
CA ARG A 82 3.98 5.64 15.22
C ARG A 82 5.13 4.69 14.91
N PRO A 83 5.66 3.97 15.92
CA PRO A 83 6.71 2.98 15.70
C PRO A 83 6.22 1.88 14.77
N LYS A 84 7.11 1.40 13.89
CA LYS A 84 6.85 0.31 12.93
C LYS A 84 5.75 0.60 11.88
N VAL A 85 5.57 1.86 11.51
CA VAL A 85 4.74 2.26 10.37
C VAL A 85 5.64 2.82 9.27
N GLU A 86 5.43 2.38 8.03
CA GLU A 86 6.15 2.88 6.86
C GLU A 86 5.17 3.24 5.73
N VAL A 87 5.49 4.27 4.94
CA VAL A 87 4.66 4.73 3.83
C VAL A 87 5.35 4.45 2.49
N LEU A 88 4.70 3.68 1.64
CA LEU A 88 5.12 3.44 0.26
C LEU A 88 4.12 4.10 -0.70
N ALA A 89 4.56 5.16 -1.37
CA ALA A 89 3.77 5.87 -2.37
C ALA A 89 4.05 5.37 -3.80
N GLY A 90 3.11 5.61 -4.71
CA GLY A 90 3.27 5.20 -6.12
C GLY A 90 2.99 3.71 -6.34
N ILE A 91 2.08 3.13 -5.54
CA ILE A 91 1.85 1.68 -5.59
C ILE A 91 1.26 1.24 -6.92
N ASN A 92 1.60 0.00 -7.30
CA ASN A 92 0.99 -0.71 -8.40
C ASN A 92 0.76 -2.17 -8.02
N LEU A 93 0.01 -2.90 -8.83
CA LEU A 93 -0.35 -4.30 -8.54
C LEU A 93 0.86 -5.22 -8.32
N PRO A 94 1.96 -5.15 -9.11
CA PRO A 94 3.19 -5.89 -8.81
C PRO A 94 3.76 -5.65 -7.41
N MET A 95 3.75 -4.42 -6.90
CA MET A 95 4.17 -4.14 -5.52
C MET A 95 3.28 -4.85 -4.51
N LEU A 96 1.96 -4.78 -4.68
CA LEU A 96 0.98 -5.43 -3.80
C LEU A 96 1.13 -6.95 -3.78
N VAL A 97 1.28 -7.57 -4.95
CA VAL A 97 1.52 -9.02 -5.08
C VAL A 97 2.83 -9.40 -4.40
N LYS A 98 3.87 -8.57 -4.51
CA LYS A 98 5.14 -8.84 -3.84
C LYS A 98 5.00 -8.73 -2.32
N LEU A 99 4.34 -7.70 -1.80
CA LEU A 99 4.07 -7.53 -0.37
C LEU A 99 3.29 -8.71 0.18
N ALA A 100 2.19 -9.11 -0.47
CA ALA A 100 1.36 -10.23 -0.03
C ALA A 100 2.16 -11.53 0.12
N LYS A 101 3.20 -11.74 -0.70
CA LYS A 101 4.06 -12.93 -0.64
C LYS A 101 5.13 -12.90 0.44
N VAL A 102 5.62 -11.72 0.84
CA VAL A 102 6.79 -11.60 1.73
C VAL A 102 6.46 -11.11 3.14
N ARG A 103 5.23 -10.60 3.35
CA ARG A 103 4.80 -9.94 4.59
C ARG A 103 4.71 -10.84 5.83
N GLU A 104 4.80 -12.16 5.65
CA GLU A 104 4.85 -13.13 6.76
C GLU A 104 6.29 -13.47 7.21
N GLU A 105 7.27 -13.31 6.31
CA GLU A 105 8.64 -13.84 6.52
C GLU A 105 9.71 -12.75 6.64
N ARG A 106 9.39 -11.50 6.28
CA ARG A 106 10.35 -10.40 6.19
C ARG A 106 10.05 -9.30 7.18
N SER A 107 11.10 -8.55 7.54
CA SER A 107 10.95 -7.30 8.29
C SER A 107 10.22 -6.26 7.43
N LEU A 108 9.56 -5.29 8.07
CA LEU A 108 8.87 -4.21 7.36
C LEU A 108 9.78 -3.46 6.37
N PRO A 109 11.01 -3.02 6.74
CA PRO A 109 11.92 -2.36 5.80
C PRO A 109 12.28 -3.23 4.59
N ASP A 110 12.58 -4.51 4.80
CA ASP A 110 12.93 -5.42 3.71
C ASP A 110 11.74 -5.67 2.79
N ALA A 111 10.54 -5.87 3.35
CA ALA A 111 9.33 -6.10 2.59
C ALA A 111 9.00 -4.90 1.69
N ILE A 112 9.11 -3.68 2.20
CA ILE A 112 8.88 -2.43 1.45
C ILE A 112 9.91 -2.29 0.32
N ALA A 113 11.19 -2.51 0.59
CA ALA A 113 12.24 -2.42 -0.42
C ALA A 113 12.04 -3.45 -1.55
N MET A 114 11.72 -4.70 -1.20
CA MET A 114 11.41 -5.76 -2.17
C MET A 114 10.18 -5.43 -3.02
N ALA A 115 9.15 -4.83 -2.41
CA ALA A 115 7.95 -4.41 -3.10
C ALA A 115 8.24 -3.27 -4.09
N GLN A 116 8.97 -2.25 -3.66
CA GLN A 116 9.39 -1.14 -4.52
C GLN A 116 10.18 -1.64 -5.74
N GLU A 117 11.14 -2.55 -5.52
CA GLU A 117 11.92 -3.16 -6.60
C GLU A 117 11.02 -3.92 -7.59
N ALA A 118 10.09 -4.72 -7.09
CA ALA A 118 9.13 -5.43 -7.94
C ALA A 118 8.27 -4.45 -8.75
N GLY A 119 7.73 -3.41 -8.12
CA GLY A 119 6.96 -2.38 -8.80
C GLY A 119 7.72 -1.72 -9.93
N ARG A 120 8.99 -1.36 -9.71
CA ARG A 120 9.84 -0.73 -10.73
C ARG A 120 10.17 -1.70 -11.88
N LYS A 121 10.47 -2.97 -11.59
CA LYS A 121 10.79 -3.98 -12.61
C LYS A 121 9.63 -4.24 -13.57
N TYR A 122 8.40 -4.16 -13.07
CA TYR A 122 7.20 -4.42 -13.88
C TYR A 122 6.68 -3.18 -14.63
N VAL A 123 7.23 -1.99 -14.36
CA VAL A 123 6.99 -0.81 -15.20
C VAL A 123 7.91 -0.91 -16.40
N THR A 124 7.41 -1.50 -17.48
CA THR A 124 8.19 -1.73 -18.70
C THR A 124 7.42 -1.35 -19.96
N ILE A 125 8.15 -1.07 -21.02
CA ILE A 125 7.59 -0.85 -22.35
C ILE A 125 7.63 -2.18 -23.08
N ALA A 126 6.46 -2.81 -23.28
CA ALA A 126 6.36 -4.16 -23.84
C ALA A 126 7.13 -4.34 -25.16
N SER A 127 7.10 -3.34 -26.05
CA SER A 127 7.83 -3.40 -27.33
C SER A 127 9.35 -3.47 -27.17
N ARG A 128 9.91 -2.94 -26.07
CA ARG A 128 11.36 -3.04 -25.79
C ARG A 128 11.72 -4.44 -25.29
N VAL A 129 10.95 -4.95 -24.32
CA VAL A 129 11.12 -6.31 -23.77
C VAL A 129 11.02 -7.37 -24.85
N LEU A 130 9.98 -7.30 -25.69
CA LEU A 130 9.76 -8.27 -26.76
C LEU A 130 10.80 -8.17 -27.89
N ALA A 131 11.42 -7.00 -28.05
CA ALA A 131 12.52 -6.80 -28.98
C ALA A 131 13.89 -7.22 -28.42
N GLY A 132 13.95 -7.74 -27.18
CA GLY A 132 15.20 -8.11 -26.51
C GLY A 132 16.11 -6.91 -26.20
N LYS A 133 15.54 -5.71 -26.06
CA LYS A 133 16.25 -4.46 -25.77
C LYS A 133 15.87 -3.88 -24.41
#